data_AF-A0A961RC46-F1
#
_entry.id   AF-A0A961RC46-F1
#
_cell.length_a   1.000
_cell.length_b   1.000
_cell.length_c   1.000
_cell.angle_alpha   90.00
_cell.angle_beta   90.00
_cell.angle_gamma   90.00
#
_symmetry.space_group_name_H-M   'P 1'
#
loop_
_entity.id
_entity.type
_entity.pdbx_description
1 polymer ?
#
loop_
_entity_poly.entity_id
_entity_poly.type
_entity_poly.pdbx_seq_one_letter_code
_entity_poly.pdbx_strand_id
1 'polypeptide(L)'
;MDEQAGTEEAVPLQDDLSRLLLRVGRDQDDSAFETLFRHYGPRIRAFMRKRCGDATQAEELMQETFANVWRRAGSFDPARGTVSAWIYTVARNTSVDVFRRRN
;
A
#
# COMPACT_ATOMS: atom_id res chain seq x y z
N MET A 1 16.11 2.70 13.23
CA MET A 1 15.75 3.59 12.11
C MET A 1 14.34 3.23 11.70
N ASP A 2 13.36 3.91 12.32
CA ASP A 2 11.94 4.11 11.95
C ASP A 2 11.22 4.46 13.26
N GLU A 3 11.61 5.61 13.83
CA GLU A 3 11.07 6.17 15.06
C GLU A 3 9.90 7.09 14.72
N GLN A 4 8.70 6.65 15.10
CA GLN A 4 7.55 7.44 15.56
C GLN A 4 7.01 8.52 14.61
N ALA A 5 5.92 8.18 13.90
CA ALA A 5 4.84 9.13 13.66
C ALA A 5 3.54 8.49 14.15
N GLY A 6 3.06 9.00 15.27
CA GLY A 6 1.86 8.54 15.95
C GLY A 6 0.62 8.68 15.08
N THR A 7 -0.11 7.57 14.99
CA THR A 7 -1.58 7.58 15.05
C THR A 7 -1.93 6.25 15.72
N GLU A 8 -2.43 6.35 16.95
CA GLU A 8 -2.96 5.27 17.78
C GLU A 8 -4.26 4.69 17.18
N GLU A 9 -4.28 4.38 15.88
CA GLU A 9 -5.32 3.53 15.31
C GLU A 9 -4.86 2.10 15.48
N ALA A 10 -5.54 1.36 16.37
CA ALA A 10 -5.31 -0.04 16.70
C ALA A 10 -4.78 -0.79 15.49
N VAL A 11 -3.51 -1.21 15.53
CA VAL A 11 -2.88 -1.95 14.44
C VAL A 11 -3.72 -3.21 14.24
N PRO A 12 -4.49 -3.33 13.13
CA PRO A 12 -5.20 -4.56 12.85
C PRO A 12 -4.17 -5.68 12.79
N LEU A 13 -4.44 -6.82 13.43
CA LEU A 13 -3.48 -7.93 13.47
C LEU A 13 -3.17 -8.34 12.03
N GLN A 14 -2.00 -8.95 11.80
CA GLN A 14 -1.60 -9.34 10.45
C GLN A 14 -2.63 -10.26 9.76
N ASP A 15 -3.32 -11.09 10.56
CA ASP A 15 -4.43 -11.93 10.10
C ASP A 15 -5.64 -11.11 9.65
N ASP A 16 -5.96 -10.01 10.34
CA ASP A 16 -7.04 -9.11 9.95
C ASP A 16 -6.71 -8.40 8.62
N LEU A 17 -5.48 -7.91 8.48
CA LEU A 17 -5.01 -7.28 7.22
C LEU A 17 -5.06 -8.26 6.04
N SER A 18 -4.63 -9.49 6.24
CA SER A 18 -4.64 -10.54 5.21
C SER A 18 -6.08 -10.86 4.79
N ARG A 19 -7.00 -10.98 5.75
CA ARG A 19 -8.43 -11.17 5.47
C ARG A 19 -9.05 -10.00 4.72
N LEU A 20 -8.72 -8.77 5.10
CA LEU A 20 -9.18 -7.57 4.39
C LEU A 20 -8.72 -7.59 2.93
N LEU A 21 -7.43 -7.86 2.69
CA LEU A 21 -6.90 -7.88 1.32
C LEU A 21 -7.50 -9.02 0.47
N LEU A 22 -7.77 -10.18 1.08
CA LEU A 22 -8.46 -11.28 0.41
C LEU A 22 -9.91 -10.93 0.04
N ARG A 23 -10.63 -10.21 0.91
CA ARG A 23 -11.99 -9.69 0.60
C ARG A 23 -11.96 -8.69 -0.55
N VAL A 24 -10.98 -7.80 -0.57
CA VAL A 24 -10.77 -6.88 -1.72
C VAL A 24 -10.54 -7.68 -3.01
N GLY A 25 -9.70 -8.71 -2.96
CA GLY A 25 -9.39 -9.53 -4.14
C GLY A 25 -10.55 -10.39 -4.65
N ARG A 26 -11.40 -10.90 -3.74
CA ARG A 26 -12.49 -11.81 -4.07
C ARG A 26 -13.79 -11.08 -4.38
N ASP A 27 -14.15 -10.12 -3.54
CA ASP A 27 -15.47 -9.50 -3.50
C ASP A 27 -15.43 -8.03 -3.96
N GLN A 28 -14.24 -7.51 -4.30
CA GLN A 28 -14.03 -6.07 -4.58
C GLN A 28 -14.64 -5.20 -3.48
N ASP A 29 -14.38 -5.57 -2.24
CA ASP A 29 -14.94 -4.92 -1.06
C ASP A 29 -14.27 -3.55 -0.81
N ASP A 30 -14.98 -2.47 -1.14
CA ASP A 30 -14.52 -1.10 -0.94
C ASP A 30 -14.22 -0.77 0.53
N SER A 31 -15.00 -1.31 1.48
CA SER A 31 -14.80 -1.02 2.91
C SER A 31 -13.52 -1.69 3.44
N ALA A 32 -13.25 -2.90 2.98
CA ALA A 32 -12.00 -3.59 3.30
C ALA A 32 -10.79 -2.83 2.72
N PHE A 33 -10.91 -2.33 1.48
CA PHE A 33 -9.87 -1.53 0.86
C PHE A 33 -9.67 -0.18 1.54
N GLU A 34 -10.75 0.50 1.93
CA GLU A 34 -10.69 1.76 2.67
C GLU A 34 -9.93 1.59 3.99
N THR A 35 -10.17 0.49 4.71
CA THR A 35 -9.45 0.18 5.95
C THR A 35 -7.95 0.01 5.69
N LEU A 36 -7.57 -0.71 4.64
CA LEU A 36 -6.18 -0.87 4.22
C LEU A 36 -5.55 0.48 3.81
N PHE A 37 -6.31 1.31 3.09
CA PHE A 37 -5.88 2.62 2.63
C PHE A 37 -5.64 3.58 3.80
N ARG A 38 -6.54 3.62 4.79
CA ARG A 38 -6.35 4.45 6.00
C ARG A 38 -5.08 4.07 6.76
N HIS A 39 -4.78 2.78 6.84
CA HIS A 39 -3.59 2.28 7.53
C HIS A 39 -2.29 2.49 6.76
N TYR A 40 -2.25 2.16 5.46
CA TYR A 40 -1.02 2.19 4.67
C TYR A 40 -0.83 3.49 3.87
N GLY A 41 -1.90 4.23 3.56
CA GLY A 41 -1.89 5.45 2.77
C GLY A 41 -0.86 6.47 3.24
N PRO A 42 -0.91 6.91 4.51
CA PRO A 42 0.06 7.85 5.06
C PRO A 42 1.50 7.33 5.01
N ARG A 43 1.70 6.02 5.22
CA ARG A 43 3.02 5.38 5.24
C ARG A 43 3.64 5.28 3.85
N ILE A 44 2.86 4.85 2.86
CA ILE A 44 3.30 4.79 1.46
C ILE A 44 3.56 6.19 0.92
N ARG A 45 2.72 7.17 1.24
CA ARG A 45 2.98 8.56 0.88
C ARG A 45 4.30 9.07 1.47
N ALA A 46 4.55 8.85 2.76
CA ALA A 46 5.81 9.24 3.40
C ALA A 46 7.01 8.54 2.76
N PHE A 47 6.88 7.25 2.42
CA PHE A 47 7.89 6.48 1.71
C PHE A 47 8.18 7.05 0.31
N MET A 48 7.15 7.40 -0.47
CA MET A 48 7.30 7.99 -1.79
C MET A 48 7.90 9.39 -1.72
N ARG A 49 7.53 10.19 -0.72
CA ARG A 49 8.09 11.53 -0.51
C ARG A 49 9.59 11.49 -0.28
N LYS A 50 10.08 10.51 0.49
CA LYS A 50 11.53 10.29 0.67
C LYS A 50 12.27 9.94 -0.62
N ARG A 51 11.57 9.34 -1.60
CA ARG A 51 12.16 8.88 -2.87
C ARG A 51 12.11 9.95 -3.96
N CYS A 52 11.03 10.72 -4.05
CA CYS A 52 10.79 11.68 -5.13
C CYS A 52 11.10 13.13 -4.73
N GLY A 53 11.18 13.43 -3.42
CA GLY A 53 11.41 14.78 -2.89
C GLY A 53 10.22 15.73 -3.03
N ASP A 54 9.22 15.38 -3.83
CA ASP A 54 8.06 16.20 -4.15
C ASP A 54 6.77 15.61 -3.54
N ALA A 55 5.97 16.46 -2.89
CA ALA A 55 4.76 16.04 -2.20
C ALA A 55 3.63 15.66 -3.17
N THR A 56 3.50 16.36 -4.30
CA THR A 56 2.50 16.09 -5.33
C THR A 56 2.77 14.74 -5.98
N GLN A 57 4.01 14.51 -6.40
CA GLN A 57 4.43 13.23 -6.98
C GLN A 57 4.28 12.07 -5.99
N ALA A 58 4.53 12.32 -4.70
CA ALA A 58 4.34 11.31 -3.68
C ALA A 58 2.87 10.90 -3.52
N GLU A 59 1.94 11.86 -3.60
CA GLU A 59 0.50 11.60 -3.59
C GLU A 59 0.06 10.82 -4.83
N GLU A 60 0.49 11.24 -6.03
CA GLU A 60 0.20 10.54 -7.29
C GLU A 60 0.70 9.09 -7.27
N LEU A 61 1.95 8.87 -6.82
CA LEU A 61 2.53 7.53 -6.70
C LEU A 61 1.84 6.67 -5.66
N MET A 62 1.40 7.27 -4.57
CA MET A 62 0.63 6.57 -3.54
C MET A 62 -0.71 6.12 -4.14
N GLN A 63 -1.46 7.02 -4.80
CA GLN A 63 -2.71 6.66 -5.46
C GLN A 63 -2.52 5.55 -6.50
N GLU A 64 -1.48 5.65 -7.35
CA GLU A 64 -1.22 4.62 -8.36
C GLU A 64 -0.82 3.27 -7.72
N THR A 65 -0.08 3.31 -6.61
CA THR A 65 0.24 2.12 -5.82
C THR A 65 -1.04 1.45 -5.31
N PHE A 66 -1.96 2.21 -4.73
CA PHE A 66 -3.22 1.67 -4.23
C PHE A 66 -4.15 1.19 -5.35
N ALA A 67 -4.15 1.85 -6.51
CA ALA A 67 -4.85 1.35 -7.69
C ALA A 67 -4.25 0.02 -8.20
N ASN A 68 -2.93 -0.16 -8.10
CA ASN A 68 -2.27 -1.44 -8.38
C ASN A 68 -2.58 -2.50 -7.32
N VAL A 69 -2.66 -2.12 -6.04
CA VAL A 69 -3.08 -3.01 -4.94
C VAL A 69 -4.49 -3.52 -5.20
N TRP A 70 -5.44 -2.64 -5.51
CA TRP A 70 -6.82 -3.04 -5.85
C TRP A 70 -6.86 -4.05 -7.00
N ARG A 71 -6.16 -3.76 -8.10
CA ARG A 71 -6.10 -4.64 -9.28
C ARG A 71 -5.43 -5.99 -9.02
N ARG A 72 -4.46 -6.04 -8.09
CA ARG A 72 -3.65 -7.23 -7.80
C ARG A 72 -4.03 -7.92 -6.49
N ALA A 73 -5.03 -7.43 -5.78
CA ALA A 73 -5.45 -7.96 -4.48
C ALA A 73 -5.79 -9.46 -4.56
N GLY A 74 -6.40 -9.91 -5.66
CA GLY A 74 -6.70 -11.33 -5.91
C GLY A 74 -5.46 -12.21 -6.13
N SER A 75 -4.28 -11.63 -6.35
CA SER A 75 -3.01 -12.35 -6.47
C SER A 75 -2.23 -12.40 -5.15
N PHE A 76 -2.75 -11.81 -4.08
CA PHE A 76 -2.13 -11.91 -2.76
C PHE A 76 -2.28 -13.32 -2.20
N ASP A 77 -1.17 -13.86 -1.69
CA ASP A 77 -1.11 -15.18 -1.06
C ASP A 77 -0.52 -15.02 0.35
N PRO A 78 -1.32 -15.21 1.42
CA PRO A 78 -0.84 -15.08 2.80
C PRO A 78 0.22 -16.12 3.16
N ALA A 79 0.34 -17.24 2.43
CA ALA A 79 1.39 -18.22 2.66
C ALA A 79 2.76 -17.76 2.12
N ARG A 80 2.78 -16.77 1.20
CA ARG A 80 4.02 -16.25 0.59
C ARG A 80 4.59 -15.04 1.31
N GLY A 81 3.84 -14.42 2.22
CA GLY A 81 4.33 -13.28 3.00
C GLY A 81 3.22 -12.41 3.58
N THR A 82 3.64 -11.34 4.23
CA THR A 82 2.73 -10.40 4.91
C THR A 82 2.17 -9.35 3.94
N VAL A 83 0.96 -8.87 4.23
CA VAL A 83 0.32 -7.77 3.49
C VAL A 83 1.24 -6.55 3.39
N SER A 84 1.91 -6.18 4.49
CA SER A 84 2.89 -5.10 4.51
C SER A 84 3.97 -5.28 3.44
N ALA A 85 4.68 -6.43 3.46
CA ALA A 85 5.75 -6.70 2.51
C ALA A 85 5.25 -6.67 1.05
N TRP A 86 4.05 -7.20 0.80
CA TRP A 86 3.45 -7.19 -0.52
C TRP A 86 3.07 -5.78 -0.99
N ILE A 87 2.43 -4.96 -0.16
CA ILE A 87 2.10 -3.55 -0.49
C ILE A 87 3.37 -2.75 -0.76
N TYR A 88 4.41 -2.86 0.07
CA TYR A 88 5.70 -2.19 -0.17
C TYR A 88 6.37 -2.66 -1.47
N THR A 89 6.19 -3.92 -1.85
CA THR A 89 6.67 -4.46 -3.14
C THR A 89 5.93 -3.79 -4.30
N VAL A 90 4.59 -3.70 -4.24
CA VAL A 90 3.78 -3.02 -5.25
C VAL A 90 4.16 -1.54 -5.34
N ALA A 91 4.36 -0.89 -4.20
CA ALA A 91 4.82 0.50 -4.11
C ALA A 91 6.16 0.69 -4.81
N ARG A 92 7.15 -0.17 -4.50
CA ARG A 92 8.47 -0.13 -5.12
C ARG A 92 8.41 -0.30 -6.63
N ASN A 93 7.62 -1.26 -7.11
CA ASN A 93 7.44 -1.52 -8.54
C ASN A 93 6.77 -0.33 -9.24
N THR A 94 5.77 0.28 -8.59
CA THR A 94 5.07 1.45 -9.12
C THR A 94 6.02 2.63 -9.29
N SER A 95 6.87 2.94 -8.29
CA SER A 95 7.82 4.05 -8.49
C SER A 95 8.81 3.75 -9.60
N VAL A 96 9.34 2.52 -9.70
CA VAL A 96 10.27 2.15 -10.78
C VAL A 96 9.61 2.34 -12.15
N ASP A 97 8.35 1.96 -12.32
CA ASP A 97 7.60 2.14 -13.57
C ASP A 97 7.46 3.64 -13.93
N VAL A 98 7.06 4.48 -12.97
CA VAL A 98 6.90 5.92 -13.18
C VAL A 98 8.22 6.62 -13.47
N PHE A 99 9.30 6.27 -12.76
CA PHE A 99 10.64 6.79 -13.05
C PHE A 99 11.13 6.35 -14.43
N ARG A 100 10.80 5.12 -14.85
CA ARG A 100 11.17 4.60 -16.17
C ARG A 100 10.44 5.31 -17.31
N ARG A 101 9.16 5.69 -17.12
CA ARG A 101 8.40 6.44 -18.14
C ARG A 101 8.88 7.87 -18.35
N ARG A 102 9.61 8.43 -17.38
CA ARG A 102 10.11 9.82 -17.41
C ARG A 102 11.51 9.97 -18.01
N ASN A 103 12.17 8.88 -18.42
CA ASN A 103 13.52 8.89 -19.01
C ASN A 103 13.52 8.18 -20.36
#